data_AF-A0A358Q7H2-F1
#
_entry.id   AF-A0A358Q7H2-F1
#
_cell.length_a   1.000
_cell.length_b   1.000
_cell.length_c   1.000
_cell.angle_alpha   90.00
_cell.angle_beta   90.00
_cell.angle_gamma   90.00
#
_symmetry.space_group_name_H-M   'P 1'
#
loop_
_entity.id
_entity.type
_entity.pdbx_description
1 polymer ?
#
loop_
_entity_poly.entity_id
_entity_poly.type
_entity_poly.pdbx_seq_one_letter_code
_entity_poly.pdbx_strand_id
1 'polypeptide(L)'
;MIYKNSYFRKELRQAYMENKISTNRKMGFALFLGLFSFAIYFVFQTLQESVLSDVVPEIMQPSFFSTIYLYLHIAVLFNLGYYVYYYDVLFFTEIRKNSWYLLIQMGYHPVTMFFLKLFALIYSVFLIYTLGFAVTVILTFLLKYNFIAAYLPTLYIVGMVDLLLITILCMTFSLFSKTVIYGRYWTFLTAVMVFMVKKVSGQYDIISNRVSMQNITTLFNLELSLYWQIVMAITFISCLICLFQSRNLAKYYNFPPDATILPEEVVLVEIDSRTGLRKLIKSKVKEGWRARIIDTVTTAFLIVFICAALAFNLFIILINASTPGQVVSIRGVIPFVFSSSTMEPEIMMNDLAYFQKIDDQYPIEEGQIILFEENNVLYVERVINKTERQLYVDIDNYPPLSQIGVMKKTVPRQAVHGLYSGRSRWLGALILFANTIVGRLLFLLVPAVLLFYQGHIYRYIKRSKKVK
;
A
#
# COMPACT_ATOMS: atom_id res chain seq x y z
N MET A 1 3.70 35.29 22.37
CA MET A 1 4.24 34.67 23.60
C MET A 1 3.58 33.30 23.84
N ILE A 2 3.95 32.26 23.08
CA ILE A 2 3.29 30.93 23.08
C ILE A 2 3.96 29.92 24.05
N TYR A 3 5.13 30.27 24.60
CA TYR A 3 5.97 29.34 25.37
C TYR A 3 5.76 29.32 26.89
N LYS A 4 4.88 30.19 27.44
CA LYS A 4 4.54 30.16 28.89
C LYS A 4 3.74 28.92 29.30
N ASN A 5 3.08 28.24 28.36
CA ASN A 5 2.33 27.01 28.61
C ASN A 5 3.10 25.81 28.04
N SER A 6 3.96 25.20 28.86
CA SER A 6 4.68 23.91 28.68
C SER A 6 4.99 23.48 27.23
N TYR A 7 6.27 23.48 26.86
CA TYR A 7 6.78 23.00 25.56
C TYR A 7 6.18 21.63 25.15
N PHE A 8 5.93 20.74 26.12
CA PHE A 8 5.26 19.46 25.88
C PHE A 8 3.87 19.60 25.27
N ARG A 9 3.06 20.56 25.76
CA ARG A 9 1.70 20.81 25.26
C ARG A 9 1.71 21.33 23.82
N LYS A 10 2.77 22.06 23.44
CA LYS A 10 3.01 22.49 22.06
C LYS A 10 3.32 21.29 21.17
N GLU A 11 4.27 20.43 21.57
CA GLU A 11 4.63 19.23 20.81
C GLU A 11 3.45 18.25 20.67
N LEU A 12 2.66 18.06 21.73
CA LEU A 12 1.47 17.18 21.72
C LEU A 12 0.39 17.65 20.76
N ARG A 13 0.21 18.98 20.65
CA ARG A 13 -0.72 19.61 19.69
C ARG A 13 -0.21 19.59 18.26
N GLN A 14 1.08 19.30 18.04
CA GLN A 14 1.72 19.34 16.71
C GLN A 14 1.35 20.63 15.95
N ALA A 15 1.30 21.75 16.68
CA ALA A 15 0.72 23.01 16.21
C ALA A 15 1.82 24.04 15.97
N TYR A 16 2.09 24.33 14.70
CA TYR A 16 2.89 25.49 14.29
C TYR A 16 2.01 26.45 13.51
N MET A 17 2.09 27.72 13.91
CA MET A 17 1.30 28.95 13.68
C MET A 17 0.12 29.03 12.66
N GLU A 18 -0.12 28.10 11.76
CA GLU A 18 -1.28 28.10 10.85
C GLU A 18 -2.10 26.81 10.83
N ASN A 19 -1.58 25.67 11.31
CA ASN A 19 -2.31 24.39 11.30
C ASN A 19 -2.34 23.75 12.70
N LYS A 20 -3.46 23.91 13.41
CA LYS A 20 -3.75 23.17 14.65
C LYS A 20 -4.27 21.78 14.27
N ILE A 21 -3.48 20.73 14.45
CA ILE A 21 -4.03 19.36 14.48
C ILE A 21 -4.63 19.18 15.87
N SER A 22 -5.94 19.42 15.99
CA SER A 22 -6.66 19.18 17.24
C SER A 22 -6.60 17.69 17.60
N THR A 23 -6.64 17.37 18.90
CA THR A 23 -6.76 15.97 19.38
C THR A 23 -7.97 15.28 18.72
N ASN A 24 -9.06 16.01 18.51
CA ASN A 24 -10.25 15.51 17.82
C ASN A 24 -9.95 15.05 16.38
N ARG A 25 -9.06 15.76 15.66
CA ARG A 25 -8.65 15.34 14.32
C ARG A 25 -7.81 14.07 14.35
N LYS A 26 -6.98 13.87 15.38
CA LYS A 26 -6.23 12.62 15.58
C LYS A 26 -7.17 11.45 15.90
N MET A 27 -8.18 11.68 16.74
CA MET A 27 -9.22 10.70 17.03
C MET A 27 -10.03 10.36 15.77
N GLY A 28 -10.46 11.37 15.01
CA GLY A 28 -11.16 11.16 13.73
C GLY A 28 -10.31 10.39 12.72
N PHE A 29 -9.00 10.66 12.64
CA PHE A 29 -8.07 9.90 11.81
C PHE A 29 -7.94 8.44 12.25
N ALA A 30 -7.87 8.18 13.56
CA ALA A 30 -7.83 6.83 14.10
C ALA A 30 -9.13 6.03 13.85
N LEU A 31 -10.29 6.68 14.05
CA LEU A 31 -11.60 6.09 13.72
C LEU A 31 -11.67 5.77 12.22
N PHE A 32 -11.25 6.71 11.37
CA PHE A 32 -11.20 6.52 9.92
C PHE A 32 -10.28 5.35 9.55
N LEU A 33 -9.12 5.23 10.21
CA LEU A 33 -8.18 4.14 9.97
C LEU A 33 -8.80 2.76 10.24
N GLY A 34 -9.51 2.61 11.37
CA GLY A 34 -10.21 1.37 11.71
C GLY A 34 -11.34 1.05 10.70
N LEU A 35 -12.19 2.05 10.40
CA LEU A 35 -13.28 1.91 9.42
C LEU A 35 -12.76 1.58 8.02
N PHE A 36 -11.70 2.24 7.58
CA PHE A 36 -11.10 2.03 6.27
C PHE A 36 -10.47 0.63 6.16
N SER A 37 -9.78 0.18 7.22
CA SER A 37 -9.25 -1.18 7.26
C SER A 37 -10.34 -2.23 7.17
N PHE A 38 -11.43 -2.01 7.90
CA PHE A 38 -12.60 -2.87 7.88
C PHE A 38 -13.33 -2.87 6.52
N ALA A 39 -13.42 -1.71 5.85
CA ALA A 39 -13.99 -1.61 4.51
C ALA A 39 -13.14 -2.36 3.47
N ILE A 40 -11.81 -2.23 3.54
CA ILE A 40 -10.89 -2.97 2.66
C ILE A 40 -11.02 -4.48 2.89
N TYR A 41 -11.19 -4.93 4.13
CA TYR A 41 -11.41 -6.34 4.41
C TYR A 41 -12.63 -6.89 3.62
N PHE A 42 -13.75 -6.19 3.62
CA PHE A 42 -14.92 -6.61 2.82
C PHE A 42 -14.66 -6.62 1.32
N VAL A 43 -13.89 -5.66 0.82
CA VAL A 43 -13.45 -5.66 -0.57
C VAL A 43 -12.64 -6.93 -0.87
N PHE A 44 -11.71 -7.30 0.01
CA PHE A 44 -10.94 -8.53 -0.19
C PHE A 44 -11.79 -9.80 -0.09
N GLN A 45 -12.79 -9.83 0.79
CA GLN A 45 -13.70 -10.98 0.90
C GLN A 45 -14.47 -11.25 -0.41
N THR A 46 -14.74 -10.23 -1.23
CA THR A 46 -15.32 -10.45 -2.57
C THR A 46 -14.38 -11.14 -3.57
N LEU A 47 -13.10 -11.29 -3.23
CA LEU A 47 -12.06 -11.90 -4.05
C LEU A 47 -11.58 -13.25 -3.50
N GLN A 48 -12.34 -13.86 -2.58
CA GLN A 48 -11.96 -15.12 -1.94
C GLN A 48 -11.79 -16.27 -2.95
N GLU A 49 -12.54 -16.29 -4.05
CA GLU A 49 -12.44 -17.32 -5.09
C GLU A 49 -11.45 -16.94 -6.19
N SER A 50 -10.36 -16.24 -5.86
CA SER A 50 -9.36 -15.78 -6.85
C SER A 50 -7.95 -16.16 -6.41
N VAL A 51 -6.94 -15.86 -7.23
CA VAL A 51 -5.52 -16.12 -6.89
C VAL A 51 -5.09 -15.53 -5.53
N LEU A 52 -5.82 -14.53 -5.02
CA LEU A 52 -5.56 -13.95 -3.70
C LEU A 52 -5.72 -14.96 -2.55
N SER A 53 -6.60 -15.97 -2.66
CA SER A 53 -6.72 -17.03 -1.65
C SER A 53 -5.46 -17.86 -1.50
N ASP A 54 -4.75 -18.07 -2.60
CA ASP A 54 -3.56 -18.91 -2.62
C ASP A 54 -2.32 -18.12 -2.20
N VAL A 55 -2.25 -16.84 -2.59
CA VAL A 55 -1.07 -15.99 -2.36
C VAL A 55 -1.08 -15.36 -0.97
N VAL A 56 -2.26 -14.95 -0.47
CA VAL A 56 -2.40 -14.31 0.85
C VAL A 56 -3.62 -14.89 1.58
N PRO A 57 -3.61 -16.20 1.93
CA PRO A 57 -4.72 -16.87 2.57
C PRO A 57 -5.12 -16.22 3.91
N GLU A 58 -4.18 -15.56 4.58
CA GLU A 58 -4.36 -14.96 5.90
C GLU A 58 -5.38 -13.83 5.91
N ILE A 59 -5.51 -13.08 4.80
CA ILE A 59 -6.46 -11.97 4.67
C ILE A 59 -7.84 -12.47 4.23
N MET A 60 -7.90 -13.62 3.55
CA MET A 60 -9.12 -14.14 2.94
C MET A 60 -10.00 -14.94 3.91
N GLN A 61 -9.47 -15.34 5.07
CA GLN A 61 -10.26 -16.08 6.06
C GLN A 61 -11.29 -15.20 6.78
N PRO A 62 -12.53 -15.67 7.00
CA PRO A 62 -13.54 -14.94 7.77
C PRO A 62 -13.23 -14.99 9.27
N SER A 63 -12.30 -14.14 9.72
CA SER A 63 -11.77 -14.21 11.09
C SER A 63 -11.30 -12.86 11.64
N PHE A 64 -11.24 -12.76 12.97
CA PHE A 64 -10.59 -11.65 13.68
C PHE A 64 -9.11 -11.52 13.36
N PHE A 65 -8.44 -12.63 13.06
CA PHE A 65 -7.04 -12.61 12.68
C PHE A 65 -6.85 -11.83 11.36
N SER A 66 -7.69 -12.10 10.37
CA SER A 66 -7.61 -11.48 9.04
C SER A 66 -7.89 -9.99 9.05
N THR A 67 -8.93 -9.54 9.79
CA THR A 67 -9.25 -8.10 9.90
C THR A 67 -8.14 -7.32 10.61
N ILE A 68 -7.55 -7.92 11.65
CA ILE A 68 -6.48 -7.29 12.43
C ILE A 68 -5.17 -7.30 11.65
N TYR A 69 -4.80 -8.44 11.06
CA TYR A 69 -3.62 -8.56 10.22
C TYR A 69 -3.63 -7.51 9.09
N LEU A 70 -4.78 -7.30 8.47
CA LEU A 70 -4.96 -6.25 7.47
C LEU A 70 -4.79 -4.84 8.09
N TYR A 71 -5.37 -4.60 9.26
CA TYR A 71 -5.23 -3.33 9.99
C TYR A 71 -3.77 -2.99 10.29
N LEU A 72 -2.92 -3.96 10.65
CA LEU A 72 -1.49 -3.73 10.91
C LEU A 72 -0.81 -3.06 9.71
N HIS A 73 -1.02 -3.60 8.50
CA HIS A 73 -0.41 -3.08 7.27
C HIS A 73 -1.00 -1.73 6.85
N ILE A 74 -2.32 -1.57 6.96
CA ILE A 74 -3.00 -0.32 6.64
C ILE A 74 -2.57 0.80 7.59
N ALA A 75 -2.40 0.49 8.88
CA ALA A 75 -1.90 1.44 9.87
C ALA A 75 -0.51 1.97 9.51
N VAL A 76 0.40 1.11 9.05
CA VAL A 76 1.73 1.52 8.56
C VAL A 76 1.60 2.45 7.34
N LEU A 77 0.78 2.09 6.36
CA LEU A 77 0.59 2.88 5.13
C LEU A 77 0.02 4.27 5.42
N PHE A 78 -0.99 4.36 6.29
CA PHE A 78 -1.61 5.63 6.67
C PHE A 78 -0.69 6.51 7.51
N ASN A 79 0.06 5.93 8.46
CA ASN A 79 1.03 6.70 9.23
C ASN A 79 2.18 7.21 8.35
N LEU A 80 2.61 6.43 7.36
CA LEU A 80 3.58 6.90 6.37
C LEU A 80 3.06 8.10 5.59
N GLY A 81 1.81 8.05 5.10
CA GLY A 81 1.16 9.19 4.45
C GLY A 81 1.09 10.42 5.37
N TYR A 82 0.74 10.21 6.63
CA TYR A 82 0.71 11.26 7.66
C TYR A 82 2.09 11.89 7.89
N TYR A 83 3.15 11.07 8.00
CA TYR A 83 4.53 11.54 8.18
C TYR A 83 5.05 12.31 6.97
N VAL A 84 4.75 11.86 5.76
CA VAL A 84 5.16 12.58 4.53
C VAL A 84 4.47 13.94 4.45
N TYR A 85 3.17 14.00 4.76
CA TYR A 85 2.40 15.24 4.71
C TYR A 85 2.84 16.24 5.79
N TYR A 86 2.95 15.80 7.04
CA TYR A 86 3.30 16.63 8.20
C TYR A 86 4.80 16.62 8.56
N TYR A 87 5.67 16.18 7.64
CA TYR A 87 7.11 16.07 7.85
C TYR A 87 7.74 17.34 8.45
N ASP A 88 7.30 18.50 7.96
CA ASP A 88 7.80 19.82 8.34
C ASP A 88 7.54 20.19 9.81
N VAL A 89 6.59 19.51 10.45
CA VAL A 89 6.11 19.77 11.81
C VAL A 89 6.52 18.67 12.78
N LEU A 90 6.48 17.41 12.33
CA LEU A 90 6.66 16.26 13.22
C LEU A 90 8.12 16.06 13.63
N PHE A 91 9.07 16.24 12.71
CA PHE A 91 10.47 15.85 12.91
C PHE A 91 11.39 17.05 13.22
N PHE A 92 12.71 16.89 13.15
CA PHE A 92 13.69 17.90 13.57
C PHE A 92 13.93 19.03 12.55
N THR A 93 12.97 19.31 11.68
CA THR A 93 12.98 20.47 10.76
C THR A 93 13.09 21.80 11.49
N GLU A 94 12.61 21.90 12.72
CA GLU A 94 12.75 23.07 13.61
C GLU A 94 14.19 23.41 13.97
N ILE A 95 15.06 22.40 14.08
CA ILE A 95 16.50 22.61 14.34
C ILE A 95 17.11 23.32 13.13
N ARG A 96 16.75 22.92 11.92
CA ARG A 96 17.17 23.58 10.67
C ARG A 96 16.61 24.99 10.54
N LYS A 97 15.38 25.25 11.03
CA LYS A 97 14.76 26.59 11.08
C LYS A 97 15.21 27.44 12.27
N ASN A 98 16.26 27.04 12.99
CA ASN A 98 16.81 27.73 14.17
C ASN A 98 15.82 27.98 15.32
N SER A 99 14.67 27.30 15.33
CA SER A 99 13.68 27.48 16.39
C SER A 99 14.22 26.95 17.73
N TRP A 100 14.98 25.86 17.70
CA TRP A 100 15.63 25.30 18.88
C TRP A 100 16.77 26.17 19.38
N TYR A 101 17.54 26.80 18.48
CA TYR A 101 18.61 27.71 18.86
C TYR A 101 18.06 28.88 19.70
N LEU A 102 16.99 29.52 19.25
CA LEU A 102 16.33 30.59 20.02
C LEU A 102 15.85 30.11 21.40
N LEU A 103 15.27 28.90 21.48
CA LEU A 103 14.83 28.34 22.75
C LEU A 103 15.99 28.04 23.71
N ILE A 104 17.13 27.58 23.19
CA ILE A 104 18.33 27.36 24.00
C ILE A 104 18.84 28.68 24.58
N GLN A 105 18.85 29.76 23.78
CA GLN A 105 19.21 31.10 24.26
C GLN A 105 18.22 31.65 25.31
N MET A 106 16.96 31.21 25.25
CA MET A 106 15.96 31.51 26.28
C MET A 106 16.05 30.61 27.53
N GLY A 107 17.07 29.75 27.63
CA GLY A 107 17.32 28.91 28.81
C GLY A 107 16.73 27.50 28.76
N TYR A 108 16.19 27.03 27.62
CA TYR A 108 15.68 25.67 27.49
C TYR A 108 16.81 24.65 27.27
N HIS A 109 16.75 23.53 27.99
CA HIS A 109 17.77 22.47 27.87
C HIS A 109 17.50 21.55 26.64
N PRO A 110 18.48 21.35 25.72
CA PRO A 110 18.28 20.57 24.49
C PRO A 110 17.82 19.12 24.72
N VAL A 111 18.36 18.46 25.75
CA VAL A 111 18.03 17.07 26.07
C VAL A 111 16.57 16.93 26.47
N THR A 112 16.06 17.88 27.27
CA THR A 112 14.66 17.88 27.69
C THR A 112 13.74 18.12 26.49
N MET A 113 14.09 19.05 25.60
CA MET A 113 13.31 19.28 24.37
C MET A 113 13.24 18.05 23.47
N PHE A 114 14.36 17.31 23.35
CA PHE A 114 14.39 16.04 22.64
C PHE A 114 13.41 15.03 23.23
N PHE A 115 13.50 14.75 24.54
CA PHE A 115 12.62 13.76 25.18
C PHE A 115 11.16 14.17 25.09
N LEU A 116 10.82 15.44 25.31
CA LEU A 116 9.45 15.93 25.18
C LEU A 116 8.90 15.73 23.77
N LYS A 117 9.72 15.94 22.74
CA LYS A 117 9.32 15.70 21.34
C LYS A 117 9.15 14.23 21.03
N LEU A 118 10.10 13.38 21.45
CA LEU A 118 10.03 11.93 21.31
C LEU A 118 8.76 11.38 21.98
N PHE A 119 8.52 11.72 23.25
CA PHE A 119 7.33 11.28 23.98
C PHE A 119 6.02 11.78 23.35
N ALA A 120 5.96 13.02 22.88
CA ALA A 120 4.78 13.54 22.21
C ALA A 120 4.44 12.78 20.92
N LEU A 121 5.47 12.41 20.14
CA LEU A 121 5.29 11.61 18.92
C LEU A 121 4.88 10.17 19.25
N ILE A 122 5.58 9.51 20.15
CA ILE A 122 5.27 8.14 20.61
C ILE A 122 3.83 8.08 21.13
N TYR A 123 3.44 9.02 21.99
CA TYR A 123 2.08 9.10 22.53
C TYR A 123 1.04 9.33 21.43
N SER A 124 1.33 10.19 20.45
CA SER A 124 0.41 10.45 19.34
C SER A 124 0.20 9.21 18.48
N VAL A 125 1.27 8.47 18.18
CA VAL A 125 1.22 7.23 17.39
C VAL A 125 0.50 6.14 18.17
N PHE A 126 0.80 5.99 19.47
CA PHE A 126 0.11 5.08 20.37
C PHE A 126 -1.39 5.34 20.36
N LEU A 127 -1.83 6.57 20.64
CA LEU A 127 -3.26 6.91 20.68
C LEU A 127 -3.96 6.58 19.35
N ILE A 128 -3.36 6.99 18.22
CA ILE A 128 -3.95 6.75 16.90
C ILE A 128 -4.07 5.25 16.62
N TYR A 129 -3.00 4.49 16.88
CA TYR A 129 -2.96 3.06 16.61
C TYR A 129 -3.89 2.27 17.54
N THR A 130 -3.91 2.55 18.84
CA THR A 130 -4.77 1.85 19.81
C THR A 130 -6.24 2.10 19.51
N LEU A 131 -6.62 3.34 19.23
CA LEU A 131 -8.02 3.67 18.95
C LEU A 131 -8.50 3.03 17.65
N GLY A 132 -7.68 3.07 16.58
CA GLY A 132 -8.01 2.38 15.33
C GLY A 132 -8.09 0.87 15.48
N PHE A 133 -7.19 0.26 16.27
CA PHE A 133 -7.19 -1.17 16.55
C PHE A 133 -8.45 -1.59 17.30
N ALA A 134 -8.83 -0.83 18.34
CA ALA A 134 -10.03 -1.08 19.11
C ALA A 134 -11.30 -1.00 18.23
N VAL A 135 -11.38 0.00 17.35
CA VAL A 135 -12.48 0.12 16.38
C VAL A 135 -12.56 -1.11 15.48
N THR A 136 -11.43 -1.56 14.92
CA THR A 136 -11.39 -2.76 14.07
C THR A 136 -11.87 -4.00 14.83
N VAL A 137 -11.45 -4.19 16.07
CA VAL A 137 -11.91 -5.30 16.93
C VAL A 137 -13.41 -5.22 17.18
N ILE A 138 -13.93 -4.05 17.54
CA ILE A 138 -15.37 -3.83 17.79
C ILE A 138 -16.19 -4.11 16.52
N LEU A 139 -15.77 -3.58 15.37
CA LEU A 139 -16.46 -3.80 14.10
C LEU A 139 -16.43 -5.28 13.70
N THR A 140 -15.31 -5.97 13.92
CA THR A 140 -15.23 -7.41 13.65
C THR A 140 -16.10 -8.23 14.58
N PHE A 141 -16.26 -7.80 15.83
CA PHE A 141 -17.19 -8.42 16.78
C PHE A 141 -18.65 -8.35 16.30
N LEU A 142 -19.05 -7.25 15.64
CA LEU A 142 -20.38 -7.13 15.04
C LEU A 142 -20.65 -8.14 13.92
N LEU A 143 -19.60 -8.71 13.30
CA LEU A 143 -19.72 -9.75 12.27
C LEU A 143 -19.95 -11.15 12.84
N LYS A 144 -20.00 -11.30 14.18
CA LYS A 144 -20.20 -12.59 14.87
C LYS A 144 -19.16 -13.65 14.50
N TYR A 145 -17.94 -13.25 14.13
CA TYR A 145 -16.83 -14.19 13.95
C TYR A 145 -16.41 -14.81 15.29
N ASN A 146 -15.75 -15.97 15.23
CA ASN A 146 -15.26 -16.63 16.44
C ASN A 146 -14.16 -15.79 17.10
N PHE A 147 -14.44 -15.30 18.30
CA PHE A 147 -13.55 -14.44 19.05
C PHE A 147 -12.46 -15.26 19.76
N ILE A 148 -11.21 -15.05 19.36
CA ILE A 148 -10.05 -15.66 20.02
C ILE A 148 -9.16 -14.55 20.54
N ALA A 149 -9.15 -14.37 21.86
CA ALA A 149 -8.38 -13.32 22.51
C ALA A 149 -6.86 -13.56 22.48
N ALA A 150 -6.40 -14.81 22.34
CA ALA A 150 -5.01 -15.19 22.51
C ALA A 150 -4.02 -14.45 21.59
N TYR A 151 -4.37 -14.26 20.31
CA TYR A 151 -3.48 -13.59 19.35
C TYR A 151 -3.61 -12.06 19.31
N LEU A 152 -4.63 -11.47 19.95
CA LEU A 152 -4.85 -10.01 19.90
C LEU A 152 -3.69 -9.21 20.48
N PRO A 153 -3.16 -9.54 21.68
CA PRO A 153 -2.04 -8.80 22.27
C PRO A 153 -0.77 -8.89 21.42
N THR A 154 -0.48 -10.08 20.90
CA THR A 154 0.71 -10.34 20.07
C THR A 154 0.66 -9.51 18.78
N LEU A 155 -0.46 -9.55 18.05
CA LEU A 155 -0.65 -8.75 16.83
C LEU A 155 -0.64 -7.25 17.13
N TYR A 156 -1.26 -6.82 18.23
CA TYR A 156 -1.20 -5.43 18.67
C TYR A 156 0.24 -4.95 18.86
N ILE A 157 1.04 -5.73 19.60
CA ILE A 157 2.44 -5.44 19.90
C ILE A 157 3.29 -5.36 18.63
N VAL A 158 3.12 -6.30 17.70
CA VAL A 158 3.82 -6.30 16.41
C VAL A 158 3.61 -4.98 15.68
N GLY A 159 2.35 -4.62 15.39
CA GLY A 159 2.07 -3.39 14.64
C GLY A 159 2.47 -2.11 15.38
N MET A 160 2.34 -2.10 16.71
CA MET A 160 2.78 -0.96 17.53
C MET A 160 4.29 -0.76 17.43
N VAL A 161 5.08 -1.83 17.56
CA VAL A 161 6.55 -1.77 17.50
C VAL A 161 7.03 -1.35 16.12
N ASP A 162 6.37 -1.81 15.06
CA ASP A 162 6.69 -1.40 13.69
C ASP A 162 6.50 0.10 13.47
N LEU A 163 5.38 0.65 13.96
CA LEU A 163 5.12 2.09 13.89
C LEU A 163 6.11 2.90 14.72
N LEU A 164 6.49 2.43 15.91
CA LEU A 164 7.49 3.07 16.75
C LEU A 164 8.86 3.08 16.09
N LEU A 165 9.28 1.95 15.51
CA LEU A 165 10.54 1.83 14.79
C LEU A 165 10.58 2.80 13.60
N ILE A 166 9.53 2.86 12.79
CA ILE A 166 9.44 3.80 11.67
C ILE A 166 9.51 5.24 12.17
N THR A 167 8.81 5.56 13.27
CA THR A 167 8.82 6.91 13.87
C THR A 167 10.24 7.32 14.28
N ILE A 168 10.94 6.45 15.01
CA ILE A 168 12.28 6.72 15.53
C ILE A 168 13.29 6.82 14.39
N LEU A 169 13.24 5.92 13.39
CA LEU A 169 14.07 6.03 12.19
C LEU A 169 13.82 7.32 11.43
N CYS A 170 12.55 7.71 11.23
CA CYS A 170 12.21 8.98 10.57
C CYS A 170 12.76 10.19 11.34
N MET A 171 12.68 10.18 12.67
CA MET A 171 13.31 11.22 13.50
C MET A 171 14.83 11.28 13.25
N THR A 172 15.51 10.12 13.26
CA THR A 172 16.95 10.02 13.00
C THR A 172 17.33 10.56 11.64
N PHE A 173 16.70 10.08 10.56
CA PHE A 173 17.01 10.54 9.20
C PHE A 173 16.68 12.02 8.99
N SER A 174 15.72 12.59 9.74
CA SER A 174 15.43 14.02 9.65
C SER A 174 16.59 14.92 10.05
N LEU A 175 17.50 14.46 10.92
CA LEU A 175 18.68 15.21 11.34
C LEU A 175 19.75 15.27 10.23
N PHE A 176 19.78 14.27 9.35
CA PHE A 176 20.73 14.20 8.23
C PHE A 176 20.17 14.82 6.95
N SER A 177 18.86 15.07 6.90
CA SER A 177 18.22 15.57 5.69
C SER A 177 18.42 17.08 5.50
N LYS A 178 19.09 17.44 4.40
CA LYS A 178 19.35 18.84 4.03
C LYS A 178 18.07 19.59 3.62
N THR A 179 17.12 18.92 2.98
CA THR A 179 15.87 19.54 2.50
C THR A 179 14.64 18.76 2.96
N VAL A 180 13.48 19.42 2.99
CA VAL A 180 12.20 18.77 3.31
C VAL A 180 11.89 17.64 2.34
N ILE A 181 12.18 17.83 1.05
CA ILE A 181 11.87 16.88 -0.01
C ILE A 181 12.66 15.59 0.18
N TYR A 182 13.98 15.70 0.39
CA TYR A 182 14.79 14.52 0.71
C TYR A 182 14.34 13.86 2.01
N GLY A 183 13.88 14.66 2.99
CA GLY A 183 13.32 14.15 4.23
C GLY A 183 12.10 13.25 4.01
N ARG A 184 11.19 13.65 3.13
CA ARG A 184 10.01 12.85 2.76
C ARG A 184 10.39 11.56 2.04
N TYR A 185 11.38 11.60 1.15
CA TYR A 185 11.89 10.38 0.50
C TYR A 185 12.53 9.43 1.50
N TRP A 186 13.29 9.95 2.46
CA TRP A 186 13.83 9.15 3.56
C TRP A 186 12.73 8.49 4.38
N THR A 187 11.65 9.21 4.73
CA THR A 187 10.47 8.62 5.40
C THR A 187 9.89 7.45 4.62
N PHE A 188 9.72 7.58 3.31
CA PHE A 188 9.25 6.46 2.49
C PHE A 188 10.23 5.28 2.51
N LEU A 189 11.51 5.55 2.30
CA LEU A 189 12.57 4.54 2.30
C LEU A 189 12.67 3.79 3.64
N THR A 190 12.45 4.47 4.77
CA THR A 190 12.45 3.80 6.09
C THR A 190 11.37 2.73 6.22
N ALA A 191 10.15 2.99 5.75
CA ALA A 191 9.09 2.01 5.85
C ALA A 191 9.36 0.80 4.94
N VAL A 192 9.90 1.03 3.74
CA VAL A 192 10.35 -0.05 2.84
C VAL A 192 11.45 -0.88 3.49
N MET A 193 12.43 -0.22 4.13
CA MET A 193 13.51 -0.91 4.84
C MET A 193 12.97 -1.78 5.98
N VAL A 194 12.04 -1.27 6.79
CA VAL A 194 11.40 -2.06 7.87
C VAL A 194 10.69 -3.29 7.32
N PHE A 195 9.96 -3.14 6.20
CA PHE A 195 9.30 -4.28 5.55
C PHE A 195 10.31 -5.31 5.02
N MET A 196 11.41 -4.86 4.39
CA MET A 196 12.48 -5.75 3.94
C MET A 196 13.14 -6.48 5.11
N VAL A 197 13.42 -5.79 6.22
CA VAL A 197 14.02 -6.41 7.41
C VAL A 197 13.11 -7.51 7.96
N LYS A 198 11.79 -7.29 8.06
CA LYS A 198 10.84 -8.34 8.48
C LYS A 198 10.86 -9.58 7.59
N LYS A 199 10.94 -9.36 6.27
CA LYS A 199 10.96 -10.46 5.29
C LYS A 199 12.26 -11.25 5.39
N VAL A 200 13.40 -10.58 5.46
CA VAL A 200 14.73 -11.22 5.55
C VAL A 200 14.91 -11.94 6.89
N SER A 201 14.34 -11.41 7.97
CA SER A 201 14.47 -12.01 9.31
C SER A 201 13.47 -13.14 9.59
N GLY A 202 12.62 -13.55 8.62
CA GLY A 202 11.60 -14.59 8.80
C GLY A 202 10.37 -14.18 9.63
N GLN A 203 10.27 -12.91 10.02
CA GLN A 203 9.17 -12.45 10.88
C GLN A 203 7.82 -12.48 10.18
N TYR A 204 7.81 -12.29 8.85
CA TYR A 204 6.59 -12.31 8.06
C TYR A 204 5.84 -13.65 8.19
N ASP A 205 6.56 -14.76 8.15
CA ASP A 205 6.00 -16.12 8.22
C ASP A 205 5.42 -16.44 9.61
N ILE A 206 5.96 -15.80 10.66
CA ILE A 206 5.41 -15.92 12.01
C ILE A 206 4.12 -15.10 12.13
N ILE A 207 4.10 -13.86 11.61
CA ILE A 207 2.94 -12.97 11.70
C ILE A 207 1.78 -13.48 10.86
N SER A 208 2.04 -14.14 9.72
CA SER A 208 1.00 -14.77 8.90
C SER A 208 0.38 -16.01 9.56
N ASN A 209 1.10 -16.69 10.45
CA ASN A 209 0.60 -17.88 11.13
C ASN A 209 -0.24 -17.53 12.39
N ARG A 210 -1.55 -17.80 12.29
CA ARG A 210 -2.51 -17.61 13.38
C ARG A 210 -2.15 -18.37 14.67
N VAL A 211 -1.59 -19.56 14.58
CA VAL A 211 -1.26 -20.39 15.76
C VAL A 211 -0.04 -19.80 16.47
N SER A 212 0.99 -19.43 15.72
CA SER A 212 2.21 -18.81 16.25
C SER A 212 1.91 -17.51 17.01
N MET A 213 0.94 -16.73 16.53
CA MET A 213 0.56 -15.46 17.16
C MET A 213 -0.21 -15.61 18.49
N GLN A 214 -0.69 -16.81 18.86
CA GLN A 214 -1.40 -17.00 20.14
C GLN A 214 -0.48 -16.87 21.36
N ASN A 215 0.81 -17.13 21.19
CA ASN A 215 1.81 -17.07 22.26
C ASN A 215 2.74 -15.87 22.03
N ILE A 216 2.75 -14.92 22.96
CA ILE A 216 3.60 -13.72 22.86
C ILE A 216 5.11 -14.05 22.84
N THR A 217 5.49 -15.16 23.46
CA THR A 217 6.88 -15.61 23.55
C THR A 217 7.48 -15.99 22.20
N THR A 218 6.66 -16.31 21.20
CA THR A 218 7.12 -16.65 19.84
C THR A 218 7.81 -15.46 19.17
N LEU A 219 7.44 -14.23 19.53
CA LEU A 219 8.08 -13.02 19.05
C LEU A 219 9.55 -12.92 19.47
N PHE A 220 9.90 -13.44 20.65
CA PHE A 220 11.24 -13.33 21.22
C PHE A 220 12.09 -14.58 21.01
N ASN A 221 11.57 -15.60 20.31
CA ASN A 221 12.32 -16.82 20.04
C ASN A 221 13.34 -16.60 18.91
N LEU A 222 14.62 -16.71 19.26
CA LEU A 222 15.75 -16.47 18.37
C LEU A 222 15.92 -17.52 17.27
N GLU A 223 15.41 -18.73 17.51
CA GLU A 223 15.42 -19.80 16.51
C GLU A 223 14.43 -19.53 15.38
N LEU A 224 13.36 -18.76 15.66
CA LEU A 224 12.32 -18.45 14.70
C LEU A 224 12.57 -17.13 13.95
N SER A 225 12.99 -16.08 14.66
CA SER A 225 13.22 -14.76 14.05
C SER A 225 14.19 -13.90 14.84
N LEU A 226 15.13 -13.28 14.13
CA LEU A 226 16.06 -12.30 14.70
C LEU A 226 15.49 -10.87 14.70
N TYR A 227 14.26 -10.68 14.19
CA TYR A 227 13.67 -9.35 13.99
C TYR A 227 13.68 -8.50 15.26
N TRP A 228 13.19 -9.06 16.36
CA TRP A 228 13.00 -8.32 17.60
C TRP A 228 14.31 -7.82 18.20
N GLN A 229 15.38 -8.62 18.12
CA GLN A 229 16.72 -8.19 18.53
C GLN A 229 17.26 -7.06 17.64
N ILE A 230 17.12 -7.21 16.32
CA ILE A 230 17.53 -6.20 15.33
C ILE A 230 16.78 -4.89 15.58
N VAL A 231 15.46 -4.94 15.80
CA VAL A 231 14.63 -3.77 16.08
C VAL A 231 15.04 -3.09 17.38
N MET A 232 15.29 -3.85 18.46
CA MET A 232 15.78 -3.28 19.71
C MET A 232 17.14 -2.59 19.54
N ALA A 233 18.08 -3.22 18.85
CA ALA A 233 19.41 -2.65 18.58
C ALA A 233 19.31 -1.37 17.74
N ILE A 234 18.57 -1.41 16.63
CA ILE A 234 18.36 -0.25 15.74
C ILE A 234 17.69 0.89 16.50
N THR A 235 16.67 0.60 17.31
CA THR A 235 15.95 1.60 18.10
C THR A 235 16.88 2.29 19.10
N PHE A 236 17.67 1.49 19.83
CA PHE A 236 18.63 2.00 20.81
C PHE A 236 19.69 2.91 20.16
N ILE A 237 20.33 2.43 19.09
CA ILE A 237 21.33 3.19 18.34
C ILE A 237 20.74 4.49 17.77
N SER A 238 19.54 4.42 17.19
CA SER A 238 18.84 5.56 16.60
C SER A 238 18.51 6.64 17.65
N CYS A 239 18.05 6.24 18.83
CA CYS A 239 17.80 7.16 19.95
C CYS A 239 19.09 7.85 20.42
N LEU A 240 20.20 7.11 20.54
CA LEU A 240 21.50 7.70 20.89
C LEU A 240 21.96 8.71 19.84
N ILE A 241 21.91 8.34 18.56
CA ILE A 241 22.26 9.24 17.45
C ILE A 241 21.40 10.51 17.51
N CYS A 242 20.09 10.37 17.71
CA CYS A 242 19.21 11.53 17.82
C CYS A 242 19.58 12.44 18.99
N LEU A 243 19.86 11.88 20.18
CA LEU A 243 20.25 12.64 21.36
C LEU A 243 21.53 13.46 21.13
N PHE A 244 22.59 12.82 20.62
CA PHE A 244 23.87 13.49 20.40
C PHE A 244 23.80 14.50 19.25
N GLN A 245 23.23 14.10 18.11
CA GLN A 245 23.21 14.91 16.91
C GLN A 245 22.25 16.11 17.04
N SER A 246 21.07 15.93 17.66
CA SER A 246 20.16 17.06 17.90
C SER A 246 20.77 18.09 18.85
N ARG A 247 21.44 17.65 19.92
CA ARG A 247 22.16 18.53 20.85
C ARG A 247 23.28 19.29 20.14
N ASN A 248 24.04 18.63 19.27
CA ASN A 248 25.15 19.28 18.58
C ASN A 248 24.65 20.32 17.55
N LEU A 249 23.68 19.94 16.72
CA LEU A 249 23.14 20.81 15.69
C LEU A 249 22.36 22.01 16.25
N ALA A 250 21.67 21.85 17.39
CA ALA A 250 20.88 22.93 17.98
C ALA A 250 21.71 24.03 18.65
N LYS A 251 22.99 23.77 18.96
CA LYS A 251 23.89 24.79 19.53
C LYS A 251 24.27 25.87 18.52
N TYR A 252 24.26 25.55 17.23
CA TYR A 252 24.72 26.44 16.18
C TYR A 252 23.53 27.02 15.41
N TYR A 253 23.68 28.25 14.97
CA TYR A 253 22.74 28.87 14.04
C TYR A 253 22.96 28.27 12.64
N ASN A 254 21.96 27.59 12.10
CA ASN A 254 21.99 27.05 10.75
C ASN A 254 21.58 28.14 9.76
N PHE A 255 22.48 28.52 8.84
CA PHE A 255 22.10 29.45 7.79
C PHE A 255 21.07 28.79 6.85
N PRO A 256 19.86 29.36 6.66
CA PRO A 256 18.88 28.78 5.74
C PRO A 256 19.46 28.78 4.32
N PRO A 257 19.39 27.67 3.58
CA PRO A 257 19.82 27.64 2.17
C PRO A 257 18.92 28.53 1.29
N ASP A 258 17.66 28.72 1.69
CA ASP A 258 16.73 29.66 1.07
C ASP A 258 16.86 31.02 1.78
N ALA A 259 17.94 31.73 1.48
CA ALA A 259 18.13 33.09 1.97
C ALA A 259 17.26 34.08 1.16
N THR A 260 15.94 33.98 1.29
CA THR A 260 14.97 34.96 0.79
C THR A 260 14.80 36.17 1.71
N ILE A 261 15.48 36.18 2.86
CA ILE A 261 15.39 37.22 3.89
C ILE A 261 16.51 38.28 3.74
N LEU A 262 17.35 38.15 2.70
CA LEU A 262 18.39 39.13 2.42
C LEU A 262 17.87 40.17 1.43
N PRO A 263 18.07 41.48 1.67
CA PRO A 263 17.82 42.50 0.66
C PRO A 263 18.55 42.11 -0.64
N GLU A 264 17.93 42.29 -1.80
CA GLU A 264 18.48 41.89 -3.12
C GLU A 264 19.88 42.47 -3.43
N GLU A 265 20.33 43.44 -2.64
CA GLU A 265 21.60 44.15 -2.78
C GLU A 265 22.74 43.64 -1.87
N VAL A 266 22.49 42.71 -0.95
CA VAL A 266 23.53 42.23 -0.01
C VAL A 266 24.19 40.95 -0.51
N VAL A 267 25.43 41.07 -0.98
CA VAL A 267 26.28 39.94 -1.37
C VAL A 267 26.88 39.29 -0.12
N LEU A 268 26.32 38.17 0.33
CA LEU A 268 26.91 37.38 1.41
C LEU A 268 28.05 36.50 0.89
N VAL A 269 29.16 36.55 1.63
CA VAL A 269 30.34 35.71 1.42
C VAL A 269 30.49 34.83 2.66
N GLU A 270 30.36 33.51 2.47
CA GLU A 270 30.74 32.54 3.49
C GLU A 270 32.27 32.44 3.49
N ILE A 271 32.90 32.68 4.64
CA ILE A 271 34.35 32.52 4.82
C ILE A 271 34.54 31.26 5.65
N ASP A 272 35.12 30.23 5.04
CA ASP A 272 35.50 29.01 5.75
C ASP A 272 36.60 29.33 6.77
N SER A 273 36.32 29.10 8.06
CA SER A 273 37.22 29.44 9.17
C SER A 273 38.52 28.62 9.18
N ARG A 274 38.58 27.50 8.45
CA ARG A 274 39.79 26.65 8.34
C ARG A 274 40.62 26.92 7.10
N THR A 275 39.99 27.31 5.98
CA THR A 275 40.68 27.44 4.69
C THR A 275 40.75 28.87 4.18
N GLY A 276 40.02 29.82 4.80
CA GLY A 276 39.94 31.22 4.38
C GLY A 276 39.23 31.43 3.03
N LEU A 277 38.70 30.37 2.43
CA LEU A 277 38.04 30.42 1.13
C LEU A 277 36.71 31.16 1.23
N ARG A 278 36.56 32.15 0.36
CA ARG A 278 35.38 33.01 0.24
C ARG A 278 34.43 32.42 -0.79
N LYS A 279 33.26 31.95 -0.35
CA LYS A 279 32.22 31.42 -1.23
C LYS A 279 31.03 32.38 -1.30
N LEU A 280 30.72 32.85 -2.51
CA LEU A 280 29.56 33.69 -2.76
C LEU A 280 28.26 32.87 -2.67
N ILE A 281 27.39 33.25 -1.73
CA ILE A 281 26.04 32.66 -1.61
C ILE A 281 25.16 33.34 -2.66
N LYS A 282 25.07 32.76 -3.86
CA LYS A 282 24.19 33.28 -4.93
C LYS A 282 22.72 33.02 -4.56
N SER A 283 21.95 34.09 -4.38
CA SER A 283 20.52 34.12 -4.02
C SER A 283 19.54 33.69 -5.12
N LYS A 284 20.01 33.25 -6.30
CA LYS A 284 19.10 32.77 -7.34
C LYS A 284 18.75 31.30 -7.14
N VAL A 285 17.60 31.06 -6.51
CA VAL A 285 16.82 29.83 -6.73
C VAL A 285 16.44 29.82 -8.21
N LYS A 286 17.31 29.27 -9.06
CA LYS A 286 16.93 28.90 -10.42
C LYS A 286 15.80 27.89 -10.28
N GLU A 287 14.60 28.20 -10.78
CA GLU A 287 13.55 27.22 -11.00
C GLU A 287 14.17 26.04 -11.75
N GLY A 288 14.46 24.97 -11.02
CA GLY A 288 15.27 23.89 -11.53
C GLY A 288 14.56 23.23 -12.70
N TRP A 289 15.29 22.94 -13.78
CA TRP A 289 14.83 22.11 -14.90
C TRP A 289 14.12 20.82 -14.44
N ARG A 290 14.54 20.29 -13.28
CA ARG A 290 13.90 19.18 -12.55
C ARG A 290 12.43 19.42 -12.22
N ALA A 291 12.03 20.62 -11.81
CA ALA A 291 10.64 20.91 -11.47
C ALA A 291 9.72 20.86 -12.71
N ARG A 292 10.22 21.29 -13.88
CA ARG A 292 9.49 21.21 -15.15
C ARG A 292 9.40 19.78 -15.67
N ILE A 293 10.48 18.99 -15.53
CA ILE A 293 10.47 17.56 -15.87
C ILE A 293 9.48 16.81 -14.97
N ILE A 294 9.52 17.03 -13.66
CA ILE A 294 8.60 16.38 -12.72
C ILE A 294 7.15 16.71 -13.05
N ASP A 295 6.83 17.97 -13.34
CA ASP A 295 5.45 18.35 -13.71
C ASP A 295 5.03 17.69 -15.02
N THR A 296 5.91 17.66 -16.02
CA THR A 296 5.64 17.03 -17.33
C THR A 296 5.43 15.52 -17.20
N VAL A 297 6.31 14.84 -16.45
CA VAL A 297 6.22 13.39 -16.20
C VAL A 297 4.98 13.05 -15.39
N THR A 298 4.63 13.86 -14.37
CA THR A 298 3.43 13.62 -13.55
C THR A 298 2.17 13.77 -14.37
N THR A 299 2.09 14.79 -15.23
CA THR A 299 0.92 14.98 -16.13
C THR A 299 0.85 13.88 -17.18
N ALA A 300 1.96 13.50 -17.81
CA ALA A 300 1.99 12.40 -18.78
C ALA A 300 1.54 11.08 -18.15
N PHE A 301 2.04 10.77 -16.95
CA PHE A 301 1.62 9.59 -16.20
C PHE A 301 0.13 9.59 -15.88
N LEU A 302 -0.42 10.74 -15.44
CA LEU A 302 -1.86 10.89 -15.15
C LEU A 302 -2.71 10.61 -16.39
N ILE A 303 -2.31 11.13 -17.56
CA ILE A 303 -3.01 10.91 -18.83
C ILE A 303 -2.98 9.42 -19.20
N VAL A 304 -1.80 8.80 -19.18
CA VAL A 304 -1.65 7.36 -19.49
C VAL A 304 -2.50 6.51 -18.55
N PHE A 305 -2.52 6.83 -17.26
CA PHE A 305 -3.32 6.13 -16.26
C PHE A 305 -4.83 6.25 -16.55
N ILE A 306 -5.32 7.46 -16.85
CA ILE A 306 -6.72 7.68 -17.22
C ILE A 306 -7.08 6.89 -18.49
N CYS A 307 -6.25 6.95 -19.52
CA CYS A 307 -6.46 6.19 -20.77
C CYS A 307 -6.49 4.69 -20.51
N ALA A 308 -5.57 4.16 -19.71
CA ALA A 308 -5.54 2.74 -19.35
C ALA A 308 -6.80 2.34 -18.55
N ALA A 309 -7.24 3.14 -17.59
CA ALA A 309 -8.44 2.87 -16.80
C ALA A 309 -9.73 2.89 -17.65
N LEU A 310 -9.83 3.82 -18.61
CA LEU A 310 -10.96 3.86 -19.54
C LEU A 310 -10.95 2.67 -20.51
N ALA A 311 -9.78 2.33 -21.08
CA ALA A 311 -9.62 1.16 -21.93
C ALA A 311 -9.98 -0.14 -21.19
N PHE A 312 -9.59 -0.24 -19.92
CA PHE A 312 -9.91 -1.38 -19.08
C PHE A 312 -11.41 -1.48 -18.76
N ASN A 313 -12.10 -0.36 -18.48
CA ASN A 313 -13.56 -0.35 -18.34
C ASN A 313 -14.26 -0.84 -19.62
N LEU A 314 -13.82 -0.36 -20.79
CA LEU A 314 -14.36 -0.80 -22.07
C LEU A 314 -14.14 -2.30 -22.28
N PHE A 315 -12.96 -2.80 -21.91
CA PHE A 315 -12.63 -4.22 -21.98
C PHE A 315 -13.55 -5.09 -21.10
N ILE A 316 -13.85 -4.67 -19.87
CA ILE A 316 -14.79 -5.37 -19.00
C ILE A 316 -16.21 -5.38 -19.58
N ILE A 317 -16.66 -4.24 -20.09
CA ILE A 317 -17.97 -4.15 -20.74
C ILE A 317 -18.02 -5.12 -21.91
N LEU A 318 -16.96 -5.19 -22.72
CA LEU A 318 -16.90 -6.09 -23.87
C LEU A 318 -16.94 -7.58 -23.46
N ILE A 319 -16.26 -7.97 -22.38
CA ILE A 319 -16.35 -9.33 -21.84
C ILE A 319 -17.78 -9.62 -21.33
N ASN A 320 -18.35 -8.73 -20.51
CA ASN A 320 -19.67 -8.94 -19.89
C ASN A 320 -20.84 -8.77 -20.86
N ALA A 321 -20.68 -7.99 -21.94
CA ALA A 321 -21.70 -7.76 -22.96
C ALA A 321 -21.73 -8.87 -24.02
N SER A 322 -20.87 -9.89 -23.89
CA SER A 322 -20.96 -11.12 -24.67
C SER A 322 -22.28 -11.81 -24.32
N THR A 323 -23.30 -11.60 -25.16
CA THR A 323 -24.59 -12.29 -25.11
C THR A 323 -24.40 -13.81 -25.03
N PRO A 324 -25.29 -14.56 -24.32
CA PRO A 324 -25.27 -16.02 -24.36
C PRO A 324 -25.26 -16.50 -25.83
N GLY A 325 -24.24 -17.27 -26.21
CA GLY A 325 -24.06 -17.80 -27.57
C GLY A 325 -23.17 -16.99 -28.53
N GLN A 326 -22.64 -15.82 -28.14
CA GLN A 326 -21.65 -15.10 -28.97
C GLN A 326 -20.39 -14.76 -28.17
N VAL A 327 -19.31 -15.47 -28.47
CA VAL A 327 -18.01 -15.22 -27.84
C VAL A 327 -17.24 -14.14 -28.61
N VAL A 328 -16.91 -13.04 -27.94
CA VAL A 328 -16.19 -11.93 -28.57
C VAL A 328 -14.70 -12.31 -28.71
N SER A 329 -14.24 -12.47 -29.95
CA SER A 329 -12.83 -12.72 -30.23
C SER A 329 -12.05 -11.42 -30.44
N ILE A 330 -10.96 -11.24 -29.71
CA ILE A 330 -10.02 -10.12 -29.86
C ILE A 330 -8.77 -10.65 -30.55
N ARG A 331 -8.51 -10.21 -31.80
CA ARG A 331 -7.36 -10.68 -32.61
C ARG A 331 -7.26 -12.21 -32.72
N GLY A 332 -8.40 -12.90 -32.83
CA GLY A 332 -8.45 -14.36 -32.93
C GLY A 332 -8.30 -15.10 -31.60
N VAL A 333 -8.20 -14.40 -30.47
CA VAL A 333 -8.20 -14.98 -29.12
C VAL A 333 -9.52 -14.66 -28.44
N ILE A 334 -10.11 -15.68 -27.82
CA ILE A 334 -11.34 -15.63 -27.06
C ILE A 334 -10.97 -15.57 -25.57
N PRO A 335 -11.09 -14.41 -24.90
CA PRO A 335 -10.94 -14.33 -23.45
C PRO A 335 -12.21 -14.87 -22.76
N PHE A 336 -12.05 -15.80 -21.82
CA PHE A 336 -13.15 -16.41 -21.09
C PHE A 336 -12.84 -16.47 -19.60
N VAL A 337 -13.75 -15.94 -18.77
CA VAL A 337 -13.63 -16.02 -17.31
C VAL A 337 -14.21 -17.36 -16.88
N PHE A 338 -13.37 -18.22 -16.30
CA PHE A 338 -13.76 -19.57 -15.94
C PHE A 338 -14.49 -19.58 -14.59
N SER A 339 -15.76 -19.98 -14.53
CA SER A 339 -16.58 -19.90 -13.31
C SER A 339 -16.79 -21.23 -12.58
N SER A 340 -16.11 -22.31 -12.98
CA SER A 340 -16.20 -23.62 -12.34
C SER A 340 -14.83 -24.11 -11.86
N SER A 341 -14.82 -25.19 -11.06
CA SER A 341 -13.61 -25.89 -10.60
C SER A 341 -13.30 -27.14 -11.42
N THR A 342 -14.01 -27.38 -12.53
CA THR A 342 -13.98 -28.65 -13.28
C THR A 342 -12.69 -28.91 -14.06
N MET A 343 -11.87 -27.89 -14.26
CA MET A 343 -10.61 -27.97 -15.02
C MET A 343 -9.38 -27.74 -14.13
N GLU A 344 -9.53 -27.85 -12.81
CA GLU A 344 -8.41 -27.78 -11.88
C GLU A 344 -7.48 -29.00 -12.05
N PRO A 345 -6.15 -28.83 -11.94
CA PRO A 345 -5.42 -27.61 -11.59
C PRO A 345 -5.02 -26.72 -12.79
N GLU A 346 -5.35 -27.12 -14.02
CA GLU A 346 -4.87 -26.43 -15.22
C GLU A 346 -5.53 -25.07 -15.43
N ILE A 347 -6.84 -24.97 -15.17
CA ILE A 347 -7.61 -23.73 -15.12
C ILE A 347 -8.35 -23.67 -13.79
N MET A 348 -8.06 -22.64 -12.98
CA MET A 348 -8.68 -22.46 -11.67
C MET A 348 -9.94 -21.59 -11.80
N MET A 349 -10.83 -21.70 -10.82
CA MET A 349 -12.01 -20.84 -10.73
C MET A 349 -11.62 -19.35 -10.73
N ASN A 350 -12.39 -18.55 -11.47
CA ASN A 350 -12.22 -17.13 -11.77
C ASN A 350 -10.90 -16.72 -12.47
N ASP A 351 -10.17 -17.68 -13.04
CA ASP A 351 -9.06 -17.35 -13.94
C ASP A 351 -9.59 -16.77 -15.28
N LEU A 352 -8.82 -15.87 -15.88
CA LEU A 352 -9.03 -15.51 -17.28
C LEU A 352 -8.28 -16.49 -18.18
N ALA A 353 -9.01 -17.39 -18.83
CA ALA A 353 -8.48 -18.32 -19.82
C ALA A 353 -8.55 -17.71 -21.23
N TYR A 354 -7.58 -18.07 -22.06
CA TYR A 354 -7.47 -17.63 -23.45
C TYR A 354 -7.63 -18.83 -24.38
N PHE A 355 -8.57 -18.74 -25.31
CA PHE A 355 -8.82 -19.76 -26.32
C PHE A 355 -8.50 -19.20 -27.71
N GLN A 356 -7.60 -19.83 -28.44
CA GLN A 356 -7.37 -19.52 -29.84
C GLN A 356 -8.59 -19.94 -30.65
N LYS A 357 -9.21 -19.00 -31.38
CA LYS A 357 -10.32 -19.33 -32.28
C LYS A 357 -9.79 -20.26 -33.38
N ILE A 358 -10.49 -21.36 -33.60
CA ILE A 358 -10.13 -22.36 -34.59
C ILE A 358 -11.28 -22.56 -35.57
N ASP A 359 -10.94 -22.88 -36.81
CA ASP A 359 -11.91 -23.28 -37.82
C ASP A 359 -12.16 -24.80 -37.75
N ASP A 360 -13.21 -25.28 -38.40
CA ASP A 360 -13.59 -26.70 -38.42
C ASP A 360 -12.49 -27.63 -38.95
N GLN A 361 -11.61 -27.10 -39.80
CA GLN A 361 -10.51 -27.85 -40.43
C GLN A 361 -9.27 -27.98 -39.52
N TYR A 362 -9.21 -27.23 -38.42
CA TYR A 362 -8.05 -27.28 -37.53
C TYR A 362 -8.00 -28.65 -36.81
N PRO A 363 -6.87 -29.37 -36.82
CA PRO A 363 -6.76 -30.66 -36.17
C PRO A 363 -6.79 -30.50 -34.65
N ILE A 364 -7.69 -31.22 -33.98
CA ILE A 364 -7.75 -31.31 -32.52
C ILE A 364 -7.14 -32.65 -32.09
N GLU A 365 -6.26 -32.61 -31.10
CA GLU A 365 -5.55 -33.76 -30.55
C GLU A 365 -6.11 -34.16 -29.19
N GLU A 366 -5.88 -35.43 -28.82
CA GLU A 366 -6.23 -35.91 -27.48
C GLU A 366 -5.37 -35.21 -26.43
N GLY A 367 -5.96 -34.94 -25.26
CA GLY A 367 -5.36 -34.19 -24.18
C GLY A 367 -5.51 -32.67 -24.29
N GLN A 368 -6.00 -32.14 -25.42
CA GLN A 368 -6.25 -30.70 -25.58
C GLN A 368 -7.52 -30.24 -24.86
N ILE A 369 -7.49 -29.04 -24.30
CA ILE A 369 -8.65 -28.38 -23.69
C ILE A 369 -9.35 -27.52 -24.73
N ILE A 370 -10.66 -27.69 -24.88
CA ILE A 370 -11.45 -26.99 -25.88
C ILE A 370 -12.60 -26.20 -25.25
N LEU A 371 -12.95 -25.08 -25.88
CA LEU A 371 -14.16 -24.31 -25.60
C LEU A 371 -15.21 -24.67 -26.65
N PHE A 372 -16.35 -25.19 -26.21
CA PHE A 372 -17.45 -25.57 -27.09
C PHE A 372 -18.78 -25.13 -26.52
N GLU A 373 -19.80 -25.11 -27.38
CA GLU A 373 -21.15 -24.74 -27.00
C GLU A 373 -22.09 -25.93 -27.09
N GLU A 374 -22.86 -26.15 -26.03
CA GLU A 374 -23.91 -27.16 -25.98
C GLU A 374 -25.14 -26.55 -25.30
N ASN A 375 -26.32 -26.68 -25.92
CA ASN A 375 -27.58 -26.12 -25.40
C ASN A 375 -27.50 -24.62 -25.06
N ASN A 376 -26.79 -23.83 -25.88
CA ASN A 376 -26.58 -22.38 -25.69
C ASN A 376 -25.77 -22.02 -24.42
N VAL A 377 -25.02 -22.99 -23.89
CA VAL A 377 -24.10 -22.83 -22.76
C VAL A 377 -22.69 -23.20 -23.21
N LEU A 378 -21.71 -22.38 -22.84
CA LEU A 378 -20.30 -22.63 -23.12
C LEU A 378 -19.70 -23.56 -22.06
N TYR A 379 -19.03 -24.60 -22.52
CA TYR A 379 -18.31 -25.56 -21.69
C TYR A 379 -16.83 -25.56 -22.06
N VAL A 380 -15.99 -25.85 -21.07
CA VAL A 380 -14.55 -26.04 -21.23
C VAL A 380 -14.21 -27.39 -20.65
N GLU A 381 -13.74 -28.30 -21.49
CA GLU A 381 -13.47 -29.69 -21.14
C GLU A 381 -12.26 -30.21 -21.95
N ARG A 382 -11.66 -31.30 -21.49
CA ARG A 382 -10.50 -31.93 -22.15
C ARG A 382 -10.95 -33.03 -23.09
N VAL A 383 -10.34 -33.07 -24.28
CA VAL A 383 -10.54 -34.16 -25.25
C VAL A 383 -9.86 -35.43 -24.74
N ILE A 384 -10.64 -36.47 -24.50
CA ILE A 384 -10.13 -37.80 -24.13
C ILE A 384 -9.88 -38.65 -25.37
N ASN A 385 -10.82 -38.62 -26.31
CA ASN A 385 -10.79 -39.48 -27.50
C ASN A 385 -11.48 -38.77 -28.67
N LYS A 386 -11.11 -39.12 -29.89
CA LYS A 386 -11.70 -38.56 -31.12
C LYS A 386 -12.11 -39.64 -32.12
N THR A 387 -13.27 -39.43 -32.71
CA THR A 387 -13.73 -40.09 -33.94
C THR A 387 -13.72 -39.06 -35.07
N GLU A 388 -13.77 -39.49 -36.34
CA GLU A 388 -13.71 -38.59 -37.53
C GLU A 388 -14.67 -37.38 -37.49
N ARG A 389 -15.80 -37.48 -36.77
CA ARG A 389 -16.82 -36.41 -36.69
C ARG A 389 -17.17 -35.95 -35.29
N GLN A 390 -16.74 -36.66 -34.25
CA GLN A 390 -17.15 -36.41 -32.88
C GLN A 390 -15.98 -36.51 -31.91
N LEU A 391 -15.99 -35.63 -30.91
CA LEU A 391 -15.00 -35.55 -29.86
C LEU A 391 -15.63 -36.04 -28.57
N TYR A 392 -14.93 -36.90 -27.85
CA TYR A 392 -15.28 -37.31 -26.50
C TYR A 392 -14.50 -36.45 -25.53
N VAL A 393 -15.24 -35.70 -24.70
CA VAL A 393 -14.68 -34.75 -23.75
C VAL A 393 -15.11 -35.08 -22.33
N ASP A 394 -14.32 -34.62 -21.37
CA ASP A 394 -14.57 -34.82 -19.95
C ASP A 394 -13.90 -33.73 -19.12
N ILE A 395 -14.26 -33.68 -17.84
CA ILE A 395 -13.71 -32.75 -16.86
C ILE A 395 -12.46 -33.33 -16.18
N ASP A 396 -11.51 -32.47 -15.80
CA ASP A 396 -10.29 -32.89 -15.10
C ASP A 396 -10.52 -33.08 -13.59
N ASN A 397 -11.42 -32.30 -13.01
CA ASN A 397 -11.72 -32.31 -11.58
C ASN A 397 -13.21 -32.56 -11.35
N TYR A 398 -13.50 -33.71 -10.73
CA TYR A 398 -14.85 -34.17 -10.46
C TYR A 398 -15.38 -33.58 -9.13
N PRO A 399 -16.66 -33.17 -9.09
CA PRO A 399 -17.29 -32.79 -7.83
C PRO A 399 -17.13 -33.88 -6.75
N PRO A 400 -17.00 -33.49 -5.47
CA PRO A 400 -16.92 -34.47 -4.38
C PRO A 400 -18.09 -35.46 -4.45
N LEU A 401 -17.81 -36.74 -4.21
CA LEU A 401 -18.79 -37.85 -4.23
C LEU A 401 -19.29 -38.29 -5.63
N SER A 402 -18.79 -37.71 -6.72
CA SER A 402 -19.07 -38.21 -8.07
C SER A 402 -18.08 -39.28 -8.53
N GLN A 403 -18.53 -40.22 -9.37
CA GLN A 403 -17.66 -41.23 -9.96
C GLN A 403 -16.94 -40.68 -11.20
N ILE A 404 -15.69 -41.09 -11.40
CA ILE A 404 -14.88 -40.71 -12.54
C ILE A 404 -15.54 -41.21 -13.83
N GLY A 405 -15.64 -40.35 -14.84
CA GLY A 405 -16.19 -40.66 -16.16
C GLY A 405 -17.69 -40.51 -16.30
N VAL A 406 -18.42 -40.10 -15.25
CA VAL A 406 -19.88 -39.88 -15.30
C VAL A 406 -20.24 -38.62 -16.11
N MET A 407 -19.33 -37.66 -16.22
CA MET A 407 -19.54 -36.38 -16.89
C MET A 407 -19.04 -36.37 -18.34
N LYS A 408 -18.77 -37.55 -18.93
CA LYS A 408 -18.34 -37.65 -20.33
C LYS A 408 -19.41 -37.14 -21.27
N LYS A 409 -19.01 -36.29 -22.21
CA LYS A 409 -19.89 -35.77 -23.26
C LYS A 409 -19.34 -36.09 -24.64
N THR A 410 -20.26 -36.12 -25.60
CA THR A 410 -19.92 -36.30 -27.01
C THR A 410 -20.28 -35.02 -27.74
N VAL A 411 -19.27 -34.37 -28.30
CA VAL A 411 -19.38 -33.03 -28.89
C VAL A 411 -19.09 -33.12 -30.39
N PRO A 412 -19.98 -32.59 -31.25
CA PRO A 412 -19.68 -32.51 -32.68
C PRO A 412 -18.55 -31.50 -32.93
N ARG A 413 -17.66 -31.78 -33.89
CA ARG A 413 -16.51 -30.92 -34.19
C ARG A 413 -16.89 -29.45 -34.48
N GLN A 414 -18.06 -29.24 -35.07
CA GLN A 414 -18.61 -27.93 -35.45
C GLN A 414 -19.03 -27.06 -34.25
N ALA A 415 -19.25 -27.66 -33.07
CA ALA A 415 -19.62 -26.93 -31.87
C ALA A 415 -18.41 -26.34 -31.13
N VAL A 416 -17.19 -26.63 -31.60
CA VAL A 416 -15.95 -26.19 -30.96
C VAL A 416 -15.55 -24.80 -31.46
N HIS A 417 -15.50 -23.84 -30.54
CA HIS A 417 -15.20 -22.44 -30.82
C HIS A 417 -13.72 -22.10 -30.70
N GLY A 418 -12.99 -22.79 -29.80
CA GLY A 418 -11.59 -22.45 -29.56
C GLY A 418 -10.78 -23.52 -28.83
N LEU A 419 -9.47 -23.46 -29.03
CA LEU A 419 -8.47 -24.31 -28.38
C LEU A 419 -7.77 -23.52 -27.27
N TYR A 420 -7.60 -24.12 -26.09
CA TYR A 420 -6.92 -23.48 -24.98
C TYR A 420 -5.46 -23.12 -25.32
N SER A 421 -5.09 -21.87 -25.06
CA SER A 421 -3.73 -21.35 -25.31
C SER A 421 -3.00 -20.96 -24.02
N GLY A 422 -3.71 -20.64 -22.94
CA GLY A 422 -3.11 -20.25 -21.67
C GLY A 422 -4.08 -19.50 -20.75
N ARG A 423 -3.59 -19.09 -19.58
CA ARG A 423 -4.41 -18.39 -18.57
C ARG A 423 -3.67 -17.28 -17.84
N SER A 424 -4.43 -16.35 -17.27
CA SER A 424 -3.93 -15.33 -16.34
C SER A 424 -4.80 -15.27 -15.09
N ARG A 425 -4.24 -15.73 -13.96
CA ARG A 425 -4.93 -15.73 -12.66
C ARG A 425 -5.12 -14.32 -12.10
N TRP A 426 -4.09 -13.47 -12.22
CA TRP A 426 -4.12 -12.09 -11.72
C TRP A 426 -5.10 -11.21 -12.49
N LEU A 427 -5.20 -11.39 -13.81
CA LEU A 427 -6.16 -10.64 -14.60
C LEU A 427 -7.60 -11.13 -14.33
N GLY A 428 -7.78 -12.44 -14.10
CA GLY A 428 -9.03 -13.00 -13.59
C GLY A 428 -9.47 -12.38 -12.27
N ALA A 429 -8.58 -12.32 -11.27
CA ALA A 429 -8.84 -11.66 -9.99
C ALA A 429 -9.20 -10.16 -10.13
N LEU A 430 -8.56 -9.47 -11.08
CA LEU A 430 -8.83 -8.06 -11.35
C LEU A 430 -10.18 -7.85 -12.05
N ILE A 431 -10.57 -8.73 -12.97
CA ILE A 431 -11.91 -8.73 -13.59
C ILE A 431 -12.97 -9.05 -12.54
N LEU A 432 -12.74 -10.04 -11.68
CA LEU A 432 -13.62 -10.38 -10.56
C LEU A 432 -13.83 -9.14 -9.67
N PHE A 433 -12.75 -8.47 -9.27
CA PHE A 433 -12.82 -7.22 -8.52
C PHE A 433 -13.61 -6.15 -9.26
N ALA A 434 -13.35 -5.94 -10.55
CA ALA A 434 -14.05 -4.97 -11.34
C ALA A 434 -15.55 -5.27 -11.53
N ASN A 435 -15.97 -6.52 -11.34
CA ASN A 435 -17.37 -6.93 -11.36
C ASN A 435 -18.09 -6.69 -10.03
N THR A 436 -17.36 -6.44 -8.94
CA THR A 436 -17.95 -6.07 -7.64
C THR A 436 -18.52 -4.65 -7.66
N ILE A 437 -19.49 -4.34 -6.79
CA ILE A 437 -20.06 -2.99 -6.66
C ILE A 437 -18.96 -1.95 -6.38
N VAL A 438 -18.04 -2.28 -5.47
CA VAL A 438 -16.94 -1.38 -5.08
C VAL A 438 -15.95 -1.19 -6.23
N GLY A 439 -15.56 -2.27 -6.91
CA GLY A 439 -14.67 -2.20 -8.07
C GLY A 439 -15.28 -1.42 -9.22
N ARG A 440 -16.53 -1.67 -9.60
CA ARG A 440 -17.26 -0.89 -10.63
C ARG A 440 -17.28 0.60 -10.28
N LEU A 441 -17.60 0.92 -9.03
CA LEU A 441 -17.64 2.31 -8.57
C LEU A 441 -16.25 2.95 -8.62
N LEU A 442 -15.19 2.25 -8.21
CA LEU A 442 -13.82 2.77 -8.28
C LEU A 442 -13.34 2.96 -9.72
N PHE A 443 -13.52 1.96 -10.60
CA PHE A 443 -13.10 2.05 -12.00
C PHE A 443 -13.86 3.12 -12.78
N LEU A 444 -15.09 3.46 -12.40
CA LEU A 444 -15.86 4.55 -13.02
C LEU A 444 -15.51 5.92 -12.39
N LEU A 445 -15.48 5.99 -11.06
CA LEU A 445 -15.35 7.25 -10.32
C LEU A 445 -13.92 7.79 -10.34
N VAL A 446 -12.89 6.95 -10.21
CA VAL A 446 -11.49 7.41 -10.16
C VAL A 446 -11.10 8.14 -11.45
N PRO A 447 -11.31 7.59 -12.67
CA PRO A 447 -11.01 8.32 -13.89
C PRO A 447 -11.84 9.59 -14.04
N ALA A 448 -13.13 9.56 -13.69
CA ALA A 448 -14.01 10.73 -13.78
C ALA A 448 -13.56 11.88 -12.85
N VAL A 449 -13.21 11.57 -11.60
CA VAL A 449 -12.67 12.54 -10.64
C VAL A 449 -11.32 13.06 -11.11
N LEU A 450 -10.43 12.20 -11.60
CA LEU A 450 -9.13 12.65 -12.12
C LEU A 450 -9.30 13.57 -13.33
N LEU A 451 -10.19 13.26 -14.27
CA LEU A 451 -10.50 14.10 -15.44
C LEU A 451 -11.08 15.45 -15.04
N PHE A 452 -12.02 15.49 -14.09
CA PHE A 452 -12.66 16.73 -13.66
C PHE A 452 -11.73 17.61 -12.81
N TYR A 453 -10.98 16.99 -11.89
CA TYR A 453 -10.13 17.70 -10.94
C TYR A 453 -8.67 17.86 -11.40
N GLN A 454 -8.26 17.36 -12.57
CA GLN A 454 -6.89 17.51 -13.07
C GLN A 454 -6.40 18.96 -13.03
N GLY A 455 -7.26 19.92 -13.39
CA GLY A 455 -6.89 21.35 -13.40
C GLY A 455 -6.76 21.95 -12.00
N HIS A 456 -7.51 21.42 -11.01
CA HIS A 456 -7.38 21.82 -9.60
C HIS A 456 -6.17 21.16 -8.95
N ILE A 457 -5.93 19.88 -9.22
CA ILE A 457 -4.75 19.12 -8.77
C ILE A 457 -3.48 19.78 -9.31
N TYR A 458 -3.44 20.10 -10.61
CA TYR A 458 -2.32 20.81 -11.23
C TYR A 458 -2.08 22.19 -10.57
N ARG A 459 -3.15 22.97 -10.34
CA ARG A 459 -3.05 24.27 -9.65
C ARG A 459 -2.60 24.13 -8.20
N TYR A 460 -3.03 23.10 -7.48
CA TYR A 460 -2.62 22.83 -6.10
C TYR A 460 -1.13 22.44 -6.01
N ILE A 461 -0.67 21.54 -6.90
CA ILE A 461 0.74 21.16 -7.02
C ILE A 461 1.59 22.41 -7.36
N LYS A 462 1.10 23.27 -8.26
CA LYS A 462 1.78 24.53 -8.63
C LYS A 462 1.78 25.56 -7.50
N ARG A 463 0.70 25.68 -6.71
CA ARG A 463 0.61 26.58 -5.54
C ARG A 463 1.53 26.14 -4.40
N SER A 464 1.65 24.84 -4.16
CA SER A 464 2.60 24.25 -3.20
C SER A 464 4.06 24.64 -3.49
N LYS A 465 4.40 24.88 -4.77
CA LYS A 465 5.72 25.40 -5.19
C LYS A 465 5.88 26.92 -5.10
N LYS A 466 4.78 27.70 -5.05
CA LYS A 466 4.82 29.18 -4.99
C LYS A 466 4.71 29.74 -3.57
N VAL A 467 4.30 28.94 -2.58
CA VAL A 467 4.17 29.35 -1.16
C VAL A 467 5.24 28.66 -0.29
N LYS A 468 6.36 28.23 -0.87
CA LYS A 468 7.51 27.72 -0.12
C LYS A 468 8.76 28.48 -0.47
#